data_AF-A0AB33ZCA5-F1
#
_entry.id   AF-A0AB33ZCA5-F1
#
_cell.length_a   1.000
_cell.length_b   1.000
_cell.length_c   1.000
_cell.angle_alpha   90.00
_cell.angle_beta   90.00
_cell.angle_gamma   90.00
#
_symmetry.space_group_name_H-M   'P 1'
#
loop_
_entity.id
_entity.type
_entity.pdbx_description
1 polymer ?
#
loop_
_entity_poly.entity_id
_entity_poly.type
_entity_poly.pdbx_seq_one_letter_code
_entity_poly.pdbx_strand_id
1 'polypeptide(L)'
;MTLFMSKLMSGIVELLIVSVIPFITWLIWSRKKVGFFDWIGLKKVESQKMRRLLLTILGISLLFLLFSIVVFSWFDSSKTTTAAFSGKGIGALPAILAYAILGTALPEEIFFRGFLLKRLQGKLGFLGANLLQSLLFGLIHALMFIQLTGYLKAFAIMAFISLIAYVFGAINEKKASGSILPSVFIHALANTVVGLLFAFSFI
;
A
#
# COMPACT_ATOMS: atom_id res chain seq x y z
N MET A 1 -5.91 1.76 24.90
CA MET A 1 -5.48 3.11 24.45
C MET A 1 -4.00 3.19 24.08
N THR A 2 -3.10 2.53 24.82
CA THR A 2 -1.65 2.52 24.52
C THR A 2 -1.30 2.01 23.11
N LEU A 3 -1.89 0.88 22.68
CA LEU A 3 -1.60 0.30 21.36
C LEU A 3 -2.06 1.18 20.20
N PHE A 4 -3.26 1.76 20.31
CA PHE A 4 -3.77 2.71 19.31
C PHE A 4 -2.86 3.93 19.18
N MET A 5 -2.54 4.59 20.29
CA MET A 5 -1.67 5.76 20.28
C MET A 5 -0.29 5.42 19.73
N SER A 6 0.27 4.25 20.09
CA SER A 6 1.54 3.78 19.55
C SER A 6 1.50 3.61 18.02
N LYS A 7 0.50 2.91 17.46
CA LYS A 7 0.36 2.71 16.01
C LYS A 7 0.04 4.01 15.27
N LEU A 8 -0.72 4.91 15.90
CA LEU A 8 -0.99 6.23 15.36
C LEU A 8 0.29 7.07 15.26
N MET A 9 1.07 7.15 16.35
CA MET A 9 2.32 7.92 16.36
C MET A 9 3.35 7.35 15.38
N SER A 10 3.52 6.02 15.36
CA SER A 10 4.46 5.39 14.41
C SER A 10 4.04 5.65 12.97
N GLY A 11 2.74 5.52 12.65
CA GLY A 11 2.22 5.78 11.31
C GLY A 11 2.37 7.25 10.89
N ILE A 12 2.16 8.21 11.79
CA ILE A 12 2.40 9.63 11.48
C ILE A 12 3.88 9.87 11.19
N VAL A 13 4.79 9.32 12.01
CA VAL A 13 6.24 9.47 11.80
C VAL A 13 6.65 8.86 10.46
N GLU A 14 6.17 7.65 10.14
CA GLU A 14 6.46 6.97 8.88
C GLU A 14 5.94 7.76 7.67
N LEU A 15 4.70 8.25 7.73
CA LEU A 15 4.11 9.10 6.70
C LEU A 15 4.94 10.36 6.47
N LEU A 16 5.41 11.02 7.54
CA LEU A 16 6.26 12.20 7.44
C LEU A 16 7.60 11.86 6.78
N ILE A 17 8.31 10.84 7.27
CA ILE A 17 9.61 10.41 6.74
C ILE A 17 9.51 10.12 5.24
N VAL A 18 8.54 9.30 4.85
CA VAL A 18 8.34 8.89 3.45
C VAL A 18 7.95 10.09 2.57
N SER A 19 7.23 11.07 3.12
CA SER A 19 6.79 12.26 2.39
C SER A 19 7.89 13.32 2.22
N VAL A 20 9.00 13.27 2.97
CA VAL A 20 10.09 14.25 2.87
C VAL A 20 10.67 14.31 1.45
N ILE A 21 11.01 13.17 0.87
CA ILE A 21 11.63 13.11 -0.47
C ILE A 21 10.66 13.64 -1.55
N PRO A 22 9.40 13.16 -1.64
CA PRO A 22 8.39 13.76 -2.52
C PRO A 22 8.23 15.26 -2.31
N PHE A 23 8.16 15.72 -1.06
CA PHE A 23 7.91 17.12 -0.73
C PHE A 23 9.06 18.03 -1.16
N ILE A 24 10.31 17.67 -0.85
CA ILE A 24 11.50 18.42 -1.29
C ILE A 24 11.58 18.45 -2.82
N THR A 25 11.36 17.31 -3.47
CA THR A 25 11.35 17.20 -4.93
C THR A 25 10.29 18.12 -5.55
N TRP A 26 9.08 18.13 -4.99
CA TRP A 26 8.03 19.05 -5.42
C TRP A 26 8.42 20.52 -5.19
N LEU A 27 8.97 20.83 -4.02
CA LEU A 27 9.32 22.19 -3.62
C LEU A 27 10.34 22.83 -4.56
N ILE A 28 11.32 22.05 -5.04
CA ILE A 28 12.38 22.52 -5.94
C ILE A 28 11.84 22.68 -7.36
N TRP A 29 11.13 21.67 -7.89
CA TRP A 29 10.87 21.59 -9.33
C TRP A 29 9.43 21.91 -9.77
N SER A 30 8.45 21.82 -8.86
CA SER A 30 7.02 21.77 -9.25
C SER A 30 6.10 22.73 -8.49
N ARG A 31 6.56 23.35 -7.38
CA ARG A 31 5.70 24.19 -6.52
C ARG A 31 4.98 25.35 -7.24
N LYS A 32 5.59 25.90 -8.30
CA LYS A 32 5.01 27.00 -9.09
C LYS A 32 4.03 26.54 -10.18
N LYS A 33 3.94 25.23 -10.43
CA LYS A 33 3.18 24.64 -11.54
C LYS A 33 1.92 23.91 -11.08
N VAL A 34 1.98 23.23 -9.93
CA VAL A 34 0.89 22.40 -9.41
C VAL A 34 1.03 22.23 -7.90
N GLY A 35 -0.09 22.13 -7.18
CA GLY A 35 -0.10 21.87 -5.73
C GLY A 35 0.49 20.51 -5.38
N PHE A 36 1.01 20.35 -4.16
CA PHE A 36 1.69 19.12 -3.73
C PHE A 36 0.78 17.89 -3.81
N PHE A 37 -0.46 18.00 -3.29
CA PHE A 37 -1.41 16.89 -3.28
C PHE A 37 -1.80 16.44 -4.69
N ASP A 38 -2.07 17.37 -5.60
CA ASP A 38 -2.33 17.04 -7.01
C ASP A 38 -1.10 16.41 -7.68
N TRP A 39 0.10 16.88 -7.34
CA TRP A 39 1.36 16.41 -7.90
C TRP A 39 1.68 14.96 -7.50
N ILE A 40 1.36 14.55 -6.26
CA ILE A 40 1.45 13.16 -5.81
C ILE A 40 0.17 12.35 -6.11
N GLY A 41 -0.87 12.98 -6.66
CA GLY A 41 -2.13 12.30 -6.96
C GLY A 41 -3.01 12.00 -5.74
N LEU A 42 -2.78 12.64 -4.60
CA LEU A 42 -3.72 12.63 -3.47
C LEU A 42 -4.86 13.61 -3.75
N LYS A 43 -5.68 13.26 -4.73
CA LYS A 43 -6.76 14.09 -5.27
C LYS A 43 -8.01 13.27 -5.50
N LYS A 44 -9.12 13.95 -5.74
CA LYS A 44 -10.42 13.32 -6.00
C LYS A 44 -10.33 12.31 -7.16
N VAL A 45 -11.07 11.21 -7.03
CA VAL A 45 -11.20 10.20 -8.08
C VAL A 45 -12.13 10.74 -9.17
N GLU A 46 -11.61 10.83 -10.39
CA GLU A 46 -12.38 11.17 -11.58
C GLU A 46 -12.31 10.00 -12.57
N SER A 47 -13.47 9.56 -13.06
CA SER A 47 -13.54 8.45 -14.00
C SER A 47 -14.79 8.54 -14.87
N GLN A 48 -14.60 8.45 -16.19
CA GLN A 48 -15.71 8.38 -17.16
C GLN A 48 -16.55 7.11 -16.99
N LYS A 49 -15.99 6.06 -16.37
CA LYS A 49 -16.63 4.75 -16.19
C LYS A 49 -16.63 4.36 -14.71
N MET A 50 -17.20 5.21 -13.85
CA MET A 50 -17.17 5.04 -12.38
C MET A 50 -17.66 3.66 -11.93
N ARG A 51 -18.77 3.14 -12.47
CA ARG A 51 -19.25 1.78 -12.15
C ARG A 51 -18.19 0.70 -12.43
N ARG A 52 -17.49 0.80 -13.56
CA ARG A 52 -16.43 -0.16 -13.93
C ARG A 52 -15.20 -0.01 -13.03
N LEU A 53 -14.87 1.21 -12.62
CA LEU A 53 -13.82 1.45 -11.64
C LEU A 53 -14.16 0.79 -10.30
N LEU A 54 -15.37 1.00 -9.77
CA LEU A 54 -15.82 0.40 -8.52
C LEU A 54 -15.81 -1.13 -8.57
N LEU A 55 -16.29 -1.74 -9.67
CA LEU A 55 -16.20 -3.19 -9.86
C LEU A 55 -14.75 -3.69 -9.95
N THR A 56 -13.86 -2.90 -10.57
CA THR A 56 -12.42 -3.23 -10.57
C THR A 56 -11.85 -3.18 -9.16
N ILE A 57 -12.14 -2.13 -8.39
CA ILE A 57 -11.69 -1.98 -7.00
C ILE A 57 -12.18 -3.15 -6.17
N LEU A 58 -13.47 -3.50 -6.25
CA LEU A 58 -14.04 -4.63 -5.53
C LEU A 58 -13.37 -5.96 -5.89
N GLY A 59 -13.22 -6.25 -7.19
CA GLY A 59 -12.61 -7.50 -7.66
C GLY A 59 -11.14 -7.62 -7.27
N ILE A 60 -10.37 -6.54 -7.37
CA ILE A 60 -8.96 -6.52 -6.97
C ILE A 60 -8.81 -6.56 -5.45
N SER A 61 -9.67 -5.90 -4.68
CA SER A 61 -9.71 -6.03 -3.22
C SER A 61 -9.93 -7.48 -2.80
N LEU A 62 -10.90 -8.18 -3.40
CA LEU A 62 -11.16 -9.58 -3.08
C LEU A 62 -9.97 -10.48 -3.42
N LEU A 63 -9.38 -10.33 -4.61
CA LEU A 63 -8.20 -11.09 -5.01
C LEU A 63 -7.02 -10.83 -4.06
N PHE A 64 -6.78 -9.56 -3.73
CA PHE A 64 -5.67 -9.18 -2.86
C PHE A 64 -5.87 -9.70 -1.44
N LEU A 65 -7.11 -9.65 -0.92
CA LEU A 65 -7.49 -10.21 0.37
C LEU A 65 -7.25 -11.72 0.44
N LEU A 66 -7.77 -12.48 -0.52
CA LEU A 66 -7.61 -13.94 -0.56
C LEU A 66 -6.14 -14.34 -0.58
N PHE A 67 -5.34 -13.66 -1.40
CA PHE A 67 -3.91 -13.95 -1.45
C PHE A 67 -3.18 -13.51 -0.17
N SER A 68 -3.56 -12.38 0.42
CA SER A 68 -2.97 -11.94 1.69
C SER A 68 -3.16 -13.01 2.77
N ILE A 69 -4.36 -13.59 2.88
CA ILE A 69 -4.62 -14.70 3.83
C ILE A 69 -3.66 -15.88 3.58
N VAL A 70 -3.48 -16.29 2.32
CA VAL A 70 -2.54 -17.36 1.95
C VAL A 70 -1.11 -17.00 2.31
N VAL A 71 -0.65 -15.79 1.99
CA VAL A 71 0.70 -15.33 2.34
C VAL A 71 0.91 -15.34 3.85
N PHE A 72 -0.03 -14.80 4.62
CA PHE A 72 0.11 -14.73 6.08
C PHE A 72 0.14 -16.12 6.72
N SER A 73 -0.52 -17.13 6.14
CA SER A 73 -0.40 -18.53 6.59
C SER A 73 1.01 -19.14 6.42
N TRP A 74 1.90 -18.48 5.67
CA TRP A 74 3.27 -18.93 5.50
C TRP A 74 4.21 -18.46 6.60
N PHE A 75 3.79 -17.50 7.42
CA PHE A 75 4.58 -16.93 8.49
C PHE A 75 4.25 -17.62 9.81
N ASP A 76 5.26 -17.65 10.68
CA ASP A 76 5.02 -17.80 12.12
C ASP A 76 4.26 -16.55 12.59
N SER A 77 3.01 -16.72 13.03
CA SER A 77 2.10 -15.64 13.41
C SER A 77 2.71 -14.72 14.47
N SER A 78 3.58 -15.25 15.34
CA SER A 78 4.28 -14.49 16.40
C SER A 78 5.33 -13.52 15.89
N LYS A 79 5.83 -13.71 14.65
CA LYS A 79 6.92 -12.91 14.05
C LYS A 79 6.43 -11.79 13.13
N THR A 80 5.11 -11.59 13.04
CA THR A 80 4.51 -10.56 12.17
C THR A 80 4.24 -9.26 12.94
N THR A 81 4.25 -8.12 12.24
CA THR A 81 3.85 -6.83 12.84
C THR A 81 2.39 -6.83 13.34
N THR A 82 1.56 -7.69 12.75
CA THR A 82 0.14 -7.91 13.10
C THR A 82 -0.05 -8.78 14.34
N ALA A 83 0.99 -9.49 14.80
CA ALA A 83 0.96 -10.28 16.05
C ALA A 83 0.53 -9.45 17.26
N ALA A 84 0.87 -8.15 17.27
CA ALA A 84 0.49 -7.20 18.32
C ALA A 84 -1.04 -7.05 18.48
N PHE A 85 -1.83 -7.47 17.50
CA PHE A 85 -3.29 -7.43 17.55
C PHE A 85 -3.90 -8.71 18.13
N SER A 86 -3.15 -9.82 18.18
CA SER A 86 -3.68 -11.14 18.52
C SER A 86 -4.40 -11.20 19.87
N GLY A 87 -5.57 -11.84 19.88
CA GLY A 87 -6.42 -12.02 21.07
C GLY A 87 -7.10 -10.74 21.60
N LYS A 88 -7.02 -9.61 20.88
CA LYS A 88 -7.60 -8.32 21.33
C LYS A 88 -9.02 -8.06 20.78
N GLY A 89 -9.52 -8.92 19.89
CA GLY A 89 -10.84 -8.82 19.28
C GLY A 89 -11.11 -7.46 18.63
N ILE A 90 -12.37 -7.03 18.64
CA ILE A 90 -12.78 -5.75 18.04
C ILE A 90 -12.12 -4.52 18.69
N GLY A 91 -11.64 -4.64 19.93
CA GLY A 91 -10.93 -3.57 20.64
C GLY A 91 -9.61 -3.14 19.98
N ALA A 92 -9.03 -3.99 19.11
CA ALA A 92 -7.85 -3.64 18.31
C ALA A 92 -8.17 -2.80 17.07
N LEU A 93 -9.45 -2.68 16.65
CA LEU A 93 -9.84 -2.04 15.39
C LEU A 93 -9.24 -0.62 15.22
N PRO A 94 -9.27 0.29 16.22
CA PRO A 94 -8.66 1.61 16.06
C PRO A 94 -7.15 1.52 15.77
N ALA A 95 -6.43 0.61 16.43
CA ALA A 95 -4.99 0.43 16.22
C ALA A 95 -4.69 -0.21 14.86
N ILE A 96 -5.53 -1.15 14.42
CA ILE A 96 -5.45 -1.78 13.11
C ILE A 96 -5.66 -0.73 12.02
N LEU A 97 -6.68 0.12 12.12
CA LEU A 97 -6.94 1.18 11.15
C LEU A 97 -5.79 2.19 11.08
N ALA A 98 -5.27 2.62 12.24
CA ALA A 98 -4.11 3.50 12.29
C ALA A 98 -2.89 2.88 11.59
N TYR A 99 -2.59 1.62 11.88
CA TYR A 99 -1.52 0.88 11.22
C TYR A 99 -1.75 0.70 9.72
N ALA A 100 -2.91 0.15 9.32
CA ALA A 100 -3.23 -0.18 7.94
C ALA A 100 -3.27 1.05 7.02
N ILE A 101 -3.73 2.20 7.53
CA ILE A 101 -3.81 3.43 6.75
C ILE A 101 -2.48 4.20 6.83
N LEU A 102 -2.01 4.53 8.03
CA LEU A 102 -0.90 5.47 8.22
C LEU A 102 0.47 4.80 8.32
N GLY A 103 0.53 3.55 8.77
CA GLY A 103 1.78 2.79 8.88
C GLY A 103 2.08 1.89 7.69
N THR A 104 1.19 1.79 6.70
CA THR A 104 1.42 0.99 5.49
C THR A 104 0.86 1.68 4.25
N ALA A 105 -0.48 1.72 4.09
CA ALA A 105 -1.07 1.98 2.79
C ALA A 105 -0.79 3.39 2.27
N LEU A 106 -1.03 4.42 3.09
CA LEU A 106 -0.86 5.80 2.64
C LEU A 106 0.61 6.15 2.37
N PRO A 107 1.58 5.90 3.27
CA PRO A 107 3.00 6.17 2.98
C PRO A 107 3.51 5.43 1.74
N GLU A 108 3.23 4.14 1.64
CA GLU A 108 3.70 3.32 0.52
C GLU A 108 3.09 3.78 -0.81
N GLU A 109 1.79 4.06 -0.86
CA GLU A 109 1.15 4.54 -2.08
C GLU A 109 1.62 5.96 -2.46
N ILE A 110 1.87 6.84 -1.50
CA ILE A 110 2.47 8.16 -1.76
C ILE A 110 3.84 8.00 -2.41
N PHE A 111 4.69 7.11 -1.88
CA PHE A 111 6.04 6.95 -2.40
C PHE A 111 6.06 6.23 -3.75
N PHE A 112 5.44 5.07 -3.87
CA PHE A 112 5.56 4.25 -5.06
C PHE A 112 4.67 4.74 -6.21
N ARG A 113 3.42 5.11 -5.93
CA ARG A 113 2.43 5.44 -6.98
C ARG A 113 2.30 6.95 -7.14
N GLY A 114 2.34 7.69 -6.04
CA GLY A 114 2.25 9.15 -6.06
C GLY A 114 3.54 9.82 -6.52
N PHE A 115 4.69 9.29 -6.11
CA PHE A 115 5.98 9.88 -6.41
C PHE A 115 6.74 9.11 -7.50
N LEU A 116 7.24 7.92 -7.19
CA LEU A 116 8.16 7.16 -8.04
C LEU A 116 7.57 6.87 -9.43
N LEU A 117 6.37 6.28 -9.51
CA LEU A 117 5.67 6.01 -10.76
C LEU A 117 5.54 7.27 -11.62
N LYS A 118 5.03 8.37 -11.06
CA LYS A 118 4.80 9.62 -11.79
C LYS A 118 6.10 10.26 -12.28
N ARG A 119 7.19 10.15 -11.52
CA ARG A 119 8.49 10.68 -11.94
C ARG A 119 9.11 9.83 -13.05
N LEU A 120 9.04 8.50 -12.92
CA LEU A 120 9.55 7.58 -13.92
C LEU A 120 8.74 7.62 -15.21
N GLN A 121 7.42 7.87 -15.14
CA GLN A 121 6.54 8.00 -16.30
C GLN A 121 7.03 9.04 -17.31
N GLY A 122 7.59 10.16 -16.83
CA GLY A 122 8.13 11.21 -17.69
C GLY A 122 9.38 10.80 -18.49
N LYS A 123 10.06 9.70 -18.09
CA LYS A 123 11.29 9.22 -18.74
C LYS A 123 11.10 7.89 -19.48
N LEU A 124 10.33 6.97 -18.89
CA LEU A 124 10.18 5.58 -19.36
C LEU A 124 8.82 5.30 -20.01
N GLY A 125 7.93 6.29 -20.03
CA GLY A 125 6.51 6.08 -20.32
C GLY A 125 5.81 5.26 -19.23
N PHE A 126 4.50 5.05 -19.37
CA PHE A 126 3.71 4.36 -18.36
C PHE A 126 4.14 2.91 -18.13
N LEU A 127 4.34 2.13 -19.20
CA LEU A 127 4.65 0.70 -19.08
C LEU A 127 5.97 0.48 -18.32
N GLY A 128 7.05 1.14 -18.75
CA GLY A 128 8.36 1.00 -18.12
C GLY A 128 8.38 1.51 -16.69
N ALA A 129 7.74 2.66 -16.43
CA ALA A 129 7.64 3.21 -15.08
C ALA A 129 6.83 2.31 -14.13
N ASN A 130 5.72 1.76 -14.61
CA ASN A 130 4.85 0.91 -13.80
C ASN A 130 5.48 -0.44 -13.50
N LEU A 131 6.21 -1.02 -14.47
CA LEU A 131 6.99 -2.24 -14.25
C LEU A 131 8.13 -2.01 -13.23
N LEU A 132 8.87 -0.92 -13.37
CA LEU A 132 10.01 -0.65 -12.49
C LEU A 132 9.57 -0.41 -11.05
N GLN A 133 8.59 0.46 -10.81
CA GLN A 133 8.10 0.70 -9.45
C GLN A 133 7.52 -0.57 -8.82
N SER A 134 6.83 -1.40 -9.61
CA SER A 134 6.18 -2.59 -9.08
C SER A 134 7.16 -3.70 -8.73
N LEU A 135 8.21 -3.87 -9.54
CA LEU A 135 9.31 -4.78 -9.24
C LEU A 135 10.07 -4.34 -7.99
N LEU A 136 10.39 -3.05 -7.87
CA LEU A 136 11.05 -2.52 -6.67
C LEU A 136 10.20 -2.73 -5.41
N PHE A 137 8.89 -2.49 -5.50
CA PHE A 137 7.96 -2.71 -4.40
C PHE A 137 7.96 -4.18 -3.94
N GLY A 138 7.81 -5.13 -4.87
CA GLY A 138 7.84 -6.56 -4.54
C GLY A 138 9.21 -7.03 -4.04
N LEU A 139 10.30 -6.51 -4.60
CA LEU A 139 11.66 -6.84 -4.19
C LEU A 139 11.92 -6.47 -2.73
N ILE A 140 11.53 -5.25 -2.32
CA ILE A 140 11.69 -4.82 -0.93
C ILE A 140 10.95 -5.76 0.03
N HIS A 141 9.72 -6.15 -0.30
CA HIS A 141 8.95 -7.09 0.52
C HIS A 141 9.59 -8.48 0.56
N ALA A 142 10.10 -8.98 -0.55
CA ALA A 142 10.80 -10.26 -0.60
C ALA A 142 12.04 -10.25 0.29
N LEU A 143 12.85 -9.19 0.22
CA LEU A 143 14.04 -9.01 1.06
C LEU A 143 13.69 -8.94 2.55
N MET A 144 12.58 -8.28 2.90
CA MET A 144 12.09 -8.22 4.29
C MET A 144 11.67 -9.60 4.83
N PHE A 145 11.11 -10.47 3.99
CA PHE A 145 10.50 -11.73 4.43
C PHE A 145 11.31 -12.98 4.13
N ILE A 146 12.43 -12.87 3.42
CA ILE A 146 13.26 -14.03 3.03
C ILE A 146 13.77 -14.83 4.22
N GLN A 147 14.14 -14.15 5.31
CA GLN A 147 14.62 -14.81 6.53
C GLN A 147 13.48 -15.50 7.32
N LEU A 148 12.23 -15.06 7.12
CA LEU A 148 11.07 -15.59 7.83
C LEU A 148 10.39 -16.75 7.07
N THR A 149 10.46 -16.73 5.74
CA THR A 149 9.69 -17.63 4.87
C THR A 149 10.53 -18.54 3.99
N GLY A 150 11.84 -18.26 3.86
CA GLY A 150 12.74 -18.96 2.95
C GLY A 150 12.64 -18.48 1.49
N TYR A 151 13.63 -18.84 0.67
CA TYR A 151 13.81 -18.33 -0.69
C TYR A 151 12.59 -18.53 -1.61
N LEU A 152 12.03 -19.75 -1.63
CA LEU A 152 10.92 -20.08 -2.54
C LEU A 152 9.67 -19.25 -2.25
N LYS A 153 9.27 -19.18 -0.98
CA LYS A 153 8.10 -18.40 -0.56
C LYS A 153 8.33 -16.91 -0.71
N ALA A 154 9.54 -16.42 -0.41
CA ALA A 154 9.90 -15.02 -0.63
C ALA A 154 9.83 -14.62 -2.12
N PHE A 155 10.25 -15.50 -3.03
CA PHE A 155 10.11 -15.27 -4.47
C PHE A 155 8.63 -15.24 -4.90
N ALA A 156 7.78 -16.12 -4.36
CA ALA A 156 6.35 -16.08 -4.61
C ALA A 156 5.71 -14.78 -4.09
N ILE A 157 6.10 -14.32 -2.90
CA ILE A 157 5.71 -13.02 -2.33
C ILE A 157 6.14 -11.89 -3.28
N MET A 158 7.39 -11.89 -3.75
CA MET A 158 7.91 -10.90 -4.69
C MET A 158 7.01 -10.80 -5.93
N ALA A 159 6.77 -11.93 -6.60
CA ALA A 159 6.02 -11.98 -7.85
C ALA A 159 4.60 -11.44 -7.67
N PHE A 160 3.92 -11.85 -6.59
CA PHE A 160 2.57 -11.41 -6.32
C PHE A 160 2.49 -9.94 -5.92
N ILE A 161 3.33 -9.49 -5.00
CA ILE A 161 3.32 -8.10 -4.54
C ILE A 161 3.68 -7.17 -5.70
N SER A 162 4.61 -7.57 -6.58
CA SER A 162 4.87 -6.87 -7.83
C SER A 162 3.66 -6.84 -8.77
N LEU A 163 2.93 -7.94 -8.90
CA LEU A 163 1.72 -7.97 -9.73
C LEU A 163 0.64 -7.01 -9.20
N ILE A 164 0.34 -7.06 -7.90
CA ILE A 164 -0.63 -6.14 -7.26
C ILE A 164 -0.18 -4.70 -7.39
N ALA A 165 1.11 -4.43 -7.17
CA ALA A 165 1.70 -3.12 -7.32
C ALA A 165 1.55 -2.53 -8.72
N TYR A 166 1.71 -3.37 -9.74
CA TYR A 166 1.50 -3.01 -11.13
C TYR A 166 0.02 -2.68 -11.39
N VAL A 167 -0.89 -3.51 -10.88
CA VAL A 167 -2.34 -3.29 -10.99
C VAL A 167 -2.76 -2.00 -10.31
N PHE A 168 -2.23 -1.68 -9.13
CA PHE A 168 -2.50 -0.42 -8.42
C PHE A 168 -2.10 0.79 -9.26
N GLY A 169 -0.87 0.80 -9.79
CA GLY A 169 -0.43 1.87 -10.68
C GLY A 169 -1.31 2.00 -11.93
N ALA A 170 -1.77 0.89 -12.49
CA ALA A 170 -2.68 0.90 -13.64
C ALA A 170 -4.09 1.44 -13.30
N ILE A 171 -4.66 1.06 -12.15
CA ILE A 171 -5.96 1.60 -11.69
C ILE A 171 -5.84 3.11 -11.51
N ASN A 172 -4.82 3.56 -10.78
CA ASN A 172 -4.62 4.97 -10.47
C ASN A 172 -4.46 5.80 -11.74
N GLU A 173 -3.50 5.43 -12.59
CA GLU A 173 -3.13 6.23 -13.77
C GLU A 173 -4.12 6.10 -14.93
N LYS A 174 -4.74 4.93 -15.13
CA LYS A 174 -5.57 4.67 -16.32
C LYS A 174 -7.06 4.70 -16.05
N LYS A 175 -7.50 4.50 -14.81
CA LYS A 175 -8.94 4.41 -14.47
C LYS A 175 -9.41 5.51 -13.52
N ALA A 176 -8.51 6.15 -12.78
CA ALA A 176 -8.82 7.13 -11.74
C ALA A 176 -8.12 8.48 -11.95
N SER A 177 -7.74 8.81 -13.19
CA SER A 177 -7.13 10.09 -13.57
C SER A 177 -5.90 10.50 -12.73
N GLY A 178 -5.11 9.51 -12.34
CA GLY A 178 -3.90 9.67 -11.53
C GLY A 178 -4.15 9.85 -10.04
N SER A 179 -5.38 9.65 -9.55
CA SER A 179 -5.67 9.58 -8.12
C SER A 179 -5.12 8.30 -7.50
N ILE A 180 -4.41 8.39 -6.38
CA ILE A 180 -3.90 7.23 -5.62
C ILE A 180 -4.92 6.66 -4.62
N LEU A 181 -6.05 7.33 -4.42
CA LEU A 181 -7.07 6.90 -3.46
C LEU A 181 -7.60 5.48 -3.70
N PRO A 182 -7.79 5.00 -4.95
CA PRO A 182 -8.22 3.62 -5.20
C PRO A 182 -7.24 2.59 -4.63
N SER A 183 -5.94 2.73 -4.89
CA SER A 183 -4.95 1.78 -4.37
C SER A 183 -4.77 1.91 -2.86
N VAL A 184 -4.78 3.13 -2.32
CA VAL A 184 -4.76 3.35 -0.85
C VAL A 184 -5.93 2.62 -0.19
N PHE A 185 -7.13 2.72 -0.75
CA PHE A 185 -8.31 2.04 -0.23
C PHE A 185 -8.17 0.52 -0.29
N ILE A 186 -7.81 -0.04 -1.46
CA ILE A 186 -7.64 -1.49 -1.63
C ILE A 186 -6.60 -2.02 -0.63
N HIS A 187 -5.48 -1.30 -0.50
CA HIS A 187 -4.37 -1.69 0.38
C HIS A 187 -4.77 -1.61 1.86
N ALA A 188 -5.31 -0.49 2.31
CA ALA A 188 -5.75 -0.32 3.69
C ALA A 188 -6.84 -1.33 4.06
N LEU A 189 -7.77 -1.63 3.15
CA LEU A 189 -8.81 -2.63 3.36
C LEU A 189 -8.20 -4.03 3.58
N ALA A 190 -7.25 -4.43 2.73
CA ALA A 190 -6.57 -5.72 2.86
C ALA A 190 -5.88 -5.86 4.23
N ASN A 191 -5.09 -4.85 4.61
CA ASN A 191 -4.35 -4.88 5.87
C ASN A 191 -5.29 -4.78 7.09
N THR A 192 -6.42 -4.08 6.96
CA THR A 192 -7.43 -4.02 8.02
C THR A 192 -8.07 -5.38 8.25
N VAL A 193 -8.48 -6.08 7.19
CA VAL A 193 -9.09 -7.41 7.30
C VAL A 193 -8.09 -8.40 7.88
N VAL A 194 -6.85 -8.44 7.37
CA VAL A 194 -5.80 -9.30 7.94
C VAL A 194 -5.58 -8.98 9.43
N GLY A 195 -5.45 -7.70 9.78
CA GLY A 195 -5.29 -7.28 11.18
C GLY A 195 -6.45 -7.75 12.07
N LEU A 196 -7.69 -7.73 11.56
CA LEU A 196 -8.85 -8.26 12.28
C LEU A 196 -8.81 -9.78 12.41
N LEU A 197 -8.40 -10.52 11.37
CA LEU A 197 -8.24 -11.97 11.47
C LEU A 197 -7.23 -12.35 12.56
N PHE A 198 -6.11 -11.63 12.67
CA PHE A 198 -5.18 -11.77 13.80
C PHE A 198 -5.86 -11.42 15.12
N ALA A 199 -6.61 -10.31 15.19
CA ALA A 199 -7.24 -9.86 16.43
C ALA A 199 -8.25 -10.86 17.02
N PHE A 200 -8.94 -11.61 16.16
CA PHE A 200 -9.83 -12.71 16.54
C PHE A 200 -9.12 -14.08 16.58
N SER A 201 -7.81 -14.12 16.34
CA SER A 201 -6.99 -15.34 16.33
C SER A 201 -7.47 -16.40 15.33
N PHE A 202 -7.97 -15.97 14.17
CA PHE A 202 -8.39 -16.85 13.08
C PHE A 202 -7.25 -17.30 12.16
N ILE A 203 -6.13 -16.57 12.16
CA ILE A 203 -4.89 -16.87 11.44
C ILE A 203 -3.66 -16.51 12.29
#